data_AF-A0A7X7LQE8-F1
#
_entry.id   AF-A0A7X7LQE8-F1
#
_cell.length_a   1.000
_cell.length_b   1.000
_cell.length_c   1.000
_cell.angle_alpha   90.00
_cell.angle_beta   90.00
_cell.angle_gamma   90.00
#
_symmetry.space_group_name_H-M   'P 1'
#
loop_
_entity.id
_entity.type
_entity.pdbx_description
1 polymer ?
#
loop_
_entity_poly.entity_id
_entity_poly.type
_entity_poly.pdbx_seq_one_letter_code
_entity_poly.pdbx_strand_id
1 'polypeptide(L)'
;KYRLLIAKKAHKFNLKLDFDDRFQEGLIVLYRSILKYDEHYDKTFTRYFEHNLENHLISLYRKERNYGKFLMNKAAALIDYSVDESHRNYYSELEIAQALSELSEFEKAVFRVRFLLKRTPAESAKSLDCQIKQIYNAVDRIRAKIKMHLE
;
A
#
# COMPACT_ATOMS: atom_id res chain seq x y z
N LYS A 1 -18.74 13.06 41.72
CA LYS A 1 -19.96 12.20 41.77
C LYS A 1 -20.00 11.13 40.67
N TYR A 2 -20.00 11.48 39.38
CA TYR A 2 -20.26 10.52 38.29
C TYR A 2 -19.06 9.68 37.81
N ARG A 3 -17.88 9.83 38.41
CA ARG A 3 -16.65 9.16 37.95
C ARG A 3 -16.77 7.64 37.89
N LEU A 4 -17.24 7.02 38.97
CA LEU A 4 -17.39 5.56 39.05
C LEU A 4 -18.45 5.02 38.08
N LEU A 5 -19.52 5.79 37.86
CA LEU A 5 -20.57 5.44 36.91
C LEU A 5 -20.03 5.45 35.47
N ILE A 6 -19.29 6.50 35.10
CA ILE A 6 -18.63 6.59 33.79
C ILE A 6 -17.68 5.41 33.60
N ALA A 7 -16.80 5.16 34.57
CA ALA A 7 -15.85 4.05 34.52
C ALA A 7 -16.56 2.70 34.35
N LYS A 8 -17.60 2.43 35.15
CA LYS A 8 -18.39 1.19 35.09
C LYS A 8 -19.07 1.02 33.73
N LYS A 9 -19.67 2.08 33.19
CA LYS A 9 -20.36 2.03 31.89
C LYS A 9 -19.36 1.88 30.75
N ALA A 10 -18.26 2.64 30.76
CA ALA A 10 -17.21 2.56 29.75
C ALA A 10 -16.58 1.16 29.68
N HIS A 11 -16.30 0.54 30.82
CA HIS A 11 -15.73 -0.81 30.89
C HIS A 11 -16.67 -1.90 30.31
N LYS A 12 -17.98 -1.66 30.27
CA LYS A 12 -18.93 -2.59 29.64
C LYS A 12 -18.73 -2.67 28.12
N PHE A 13 -18.15 -1.63 27.51
CA PHE A 13 -17.88 -1.58 26.09
C PHE A 13 -16.41 -1.90 25.85
N ASN A 14 -16.15 -2.97 25.07
CA ASN A 14 -14.81 -3.38 24.67
C ASN A 14 -14.26 -2.48 23.54
N LEU A 15 -14.26 -1.17 23.75
CA LEU A 15 -13.65 -0.18 22.84
C LEU A 15 -12.13 -0.35 22.87
N LYS A 16 -11.38 -0.01 21.83
CA LYS A 16 -9.90 -0.08 21.88
C LYS A 16 -9.23 1.12 22.55
N LEU A 17 -9.95 2.23 22.70
CA LEU A 17 -9.46 3.48 23.29
C LEU A 17 -8.86 3.26 24.69
N ASP A 18 -7.97 4.14 25.15
CA ASP A 18 -7.47 4.04 26.52
C ASP A 18 -8.56 4.43 27.54
N PHE A 19 -8.35 4.03 28.80
CA PHE A 19 -9.32 4.35 29.85
C PHE A 19 -9.55 5.86 29.98
N ASP A 20 -8.47 6.64 29.90
CA ASP A 20 -8.53 8.10 30.03
C ASP A 20 -9.35 8.74 28.90
N ASP A 21 -9.21 8.28 27.67
CA ASP A 21 -10.01 8.74 26.53
C ASP A 21 -11.49 8.44 26.73
N ARG A 22 -11.82 7.20 27.12
CA ARG A 22 -13.20 6.80 27.41
C ARG A 22 -13.79 7.62 28.56
N PHE A 23 -12.97 7.95 29.55
CA PHE A 23 -13.38 8.75 30.69
C PHE A 23 -13.67 10.19 30.29
N GLN A 24 -12.80 10.80 29.47
CA GLN A 24 -13.00 12.14 28.93
C GLN A 24 -14.27 12.23 28.07
N GLU A 25 -14.52 11.25 27.21
CA GLU A 25 -15.77 11.16 26.44
C GLU A 25 -17.00 11.13 27.37
N GLY A 26 -16.92 10.37 28.47
CA GLY A 26 -17.95 10.37 29.51
C GLY A 26 -18.15 11.74 30.17
N LEU A 27 -17.09 12.50 30.41
CA LEU A 27 -17.16 13.87 30.95
C LEU A 27 -17.80 14.84 29.95
N ILE A 28 -17.50 14.71 28.66
CA ILE A 28 -18.12 15.52 27.60
C ILE A 28 -19.63 15.27 27.56
N VAL A 29 -20.06 14.00 27.62
CA VAL A 29 -21.48 13.65 27.66
C VAL A 29 -22.14 14.18 28.93
N LEU A 30 -21.45 14.11 30.07
CA LEU A 30 -21.95 14.63 31.34
C LEU A 30 -22.19 16.13 31.24
N TYR A 31 -21.22 16.89 30.76
CA TYR A 31 -21.33 18.33 30.56
C TYR A 31 -22.50 18.69 29.64
N ARG A 32 -22.62 18.03 28.48
CA ARG A 32 -23.73 18.22 27.55
C ARG A 32 -25.09 17.86 28.17
N SER A 33 -25.12 16.84 29.02
CA SER A 33 -26.34 16.43 29.71
C SER A 33 -26.74 17.47 30.76
N ILE A 34 -25.80 18.07 31.49
CA ILE A 34 -26.08 19.15 32.45
C ILE A 34 -26.73 20.34 31.73
N LEU A 35 -26.17 20.76 30.60
CA LEU A 35 -26.67 21.92 29.86
C LEU A 35 -28.07 21.74 29.26
N LYS A 36 -28.46 20.49 28.98
CA LYS A 36 -29.70 20.15 28.25
C LYS A 36 -30.76 19.47 29.10
N TYR A 37 -30.45 19.19 30.37
CA TYR A 37 -31.41 18.54 31.24
C TYR A 37 -32.53 19.51 31.61
N ASP A 38 -33.75 19.00 31.56
CA ASP A 38 -34.95 19.76 31.87
C ASP A 38 -35.73 18.98 32.94
N GLU A 39 -35.95 19.63 34.07
CA GLU A 39 -36.60 19.05 35.26
C GLU A 39 -38.11 18.84 35.07
N HIS A 40 -38.72 19.44 34.04
CA HIS A 40 -40.15 19.22 33.75
C HIS A 40 -40.45 17.79 33.28
N TYR A 41 -39.43 17.01 32.90
CA TYR A 41 -39.57 15.61 32.55
C TYR A 41 -39.47 14.70 33.79
N ASP A 42 -40.31 13.67 33.86
CA ASP A 42 -40.36 12.69 34.96
C ASP A 42 -39.20 11.67 34.93
N LYS A 43 -37.96 12.16 34.93
CA LYS A 43 -36.74 11.35 34.98
C LYS A 43 -35.67 12.07 35.78
N THR A 44 -35.01 11.37 36.68
CA THR A 44 -33.84 11.92 37.38
C THR A 44 -32.70 12.22 36.42
N PHE A 45 -31.93 13.27 36.71
CA PHE A 45 -30.73 13.63 35.95
C PHE A 45 -29.79 12.44 35.75
N THR A 46 -29.57 11.63 36.78
CA THR A 46 -28.70 10.44 36.70
C THR A 46 -29.21 9.47 35.63
N ARG A 47 -30.51 9.19 35.57
CA ARG A 47 -31.09 8.28 34.57
C ARG A 47 -31.03 8.87 33.17
N TYR A 48 -31.24 10.17 33.02
CA TYR A 48 -31.08 10.89 31.76
C TYR A 48 -29.63 10.82 31.25
N PHE A 49 -28.67 11.14 32.12
CA PHE A 49 -27.25 11.07 31.80
C PHE A 49 -26.80 9.64 31.46
N GLU A 50 -27.20 8.64 32.23
CA GLU A 50 -26.88 7.24 31.95
C GLU A 50 -27.32 6.82 30.55
N HIS A 51 -28.55 7.20 30.16
CA HIS A 51 -29.07 6.90 28.83
C HIS A 51 -28.24 7.57 27.71
N ASN A 52 -27.92 8.86 27.88
CA ASN A 52 -27.09 9.59 26.93
C ASN A 52 -25.68 8.98 26.81
N LEU A 53 -25.10 8.57 27.93
CA LEU A 53 -23.78 7.94 27.98
C LEU A 53 -23.78 6.60 27.25
N GLU A 54 -24.78 5.76 27.47
CA GLU A 54 -24.89 4.47 26.77
C GLU A 54 -25.04 4.67 25.25
N ASN A 55 -25.90 5.59 24.81
CA ASN A 55 -26.07 5.88 23.39
C ASN A 55 -24.78 6.40 22.74
N HIS A 56 -24.03 7.24 23.46
CA HIS A 56 -22.74 7.75 23.01
C HIS A 56 -21.71 6.63 22.86
N LEU A 57 -21.57 5.76 23.87
CA LEU A 57 -20.64 4.63 23.85
C LEU A 57 -20.99 3.62 22.73
N ILE A 58 -22.28 3.36 22.49
CA ILE A 58 -22.73 2.53 21.36
C ILE A 58 -22.32 3.16 20.03
N SER A 59 -22.46 4.48 19.90
CA SER A 59 -22.10 5.21 18.69
C SER A 59 -20.58 5.16 18.44
N LEU A 60 -19.77 5.33 19.48
CA LEU A 60 -18.32 5.17 19.41
C LEU A 60 -17.92 3.75 18.97
N TYR A 61 -18.51 2.72 19.58
CA TYR A 61 -18.26 1.33 19.22
C TYR A 61 -18.54 1.05 17.75
N ARG A 62 -19.68 1.54 17.23
CA ARG A 62 -20.05 1.40 15.82
C ARG A 62 -19.07 2.13 14.90
N LYS A 63 -18.65 3.34 15.26
CA LYS A 63 -17.69 4.14 14.48
C LYS A 63 -16.35 3.42 14.38
N GLU A 64 -15.84 2.90 15.48
CA GLU A 64 -14.57 2.17 15.54
C GLU A 64 -14.62 0.91 14.68
N ARG A 65 -15.69 0.12 14.80
CA ARG A 65 -15.89 -1.10 13.99
C ARG A 65 -15.97 -0.79 12.49
N ASN A 66 -16.66 0.28 12.12
CA ASN A 66 -16.76 0.70 10.72
C ASN A 66 -15.43 1.18 10.16
N TYR A 67 -14.65 1.93 10.95
CA TYR A 67 -13.30 2.33 10.56
C TYR A 67 -12.37 1.12 10.37
N GLY A 68 -12.44 0.13 11.26
CA GLY A 68 -11.69 -1.12 11.12
C GLY A 68 -12.02 -1.87 9.83
N LYS A 69 -13.30 -1.97 9.46
CA LYS A 69 -13.73 -2.55 8.17
C LYS A 69 -13.20 -1.77 6.97
N PHE A 70 -13.28 -0.44 7.02
CA PHE A 70 -12.74 0.42 5.96
C PHE A 70 -11.24 0.19 5.77
N LEU A 71 -10.48 0.13 6.87
CA LEU A 71 -9.04 -0.10 6.82
C LEU A 71 -8.70 -1.48 6.23
N MET A 72 -9.42 -2.54 6.62
CA MET A 72 -9.22 -3.88 6.06
C MET A 72 -9.49 -3.91 4.55
N ASN A 73 -10.57 -3.29 4.08
CA ASN A 73 -10.88 -3.23 2.66
C ASN A 73 -9.83 -2.43 1.88
N LYS A 74 -9.36 -1.31 2.44
CA LYS A 74 -8.32 -0.49 1.82
C LYS A 74 -6.97 -1.21 1.79
N ALA A 75 -6.61 -1.92 2.86
CA ALA A 75 -5.39 -2.71 2.93
C ALA A 75 -5.39 -3.83 1.88
N ALA A 76 -6.52 -4.53 1.72
CA ALA A 76 -6.67 -5.54 0.67
C ALA A 76 -6.49 -4.95 -0.73
N ALA A 77 -7.08 -3.78 -0.99
CA ALA A 77 -6.88 -3.07 -2.26
C ALA A 77 -5.40 -2.69 -2.47
N LEU A 78 -4.70 -2.19 -1.45
CA LEU A 78 -3.29 -1.82 -1.55
C LEU A 78 -2.36 -3.03 -1.83
N ILE A 79 -2.67 -4.19 -1.26
CA ILE A 79 -1.94 -5.44 -1.54
C ILE A 79 -2.16 -5.87 -3.00
N ASP A 80 -3.37 -5.71 -3.53
CA ASP A 80 -3.65 -6.03 -4.95
C ASP A 80 -2.87 -5.10 -5.91
N TYR A 81 -2.59 -3.87 -5.48
CA TYR A 81 -1.75 -2.92 -6.22
C TYR A 81 -0.25 -3.06 -5.97
N SER A 82 0.20 -3.92 -5.05
CA SER A 82 1.64 -4.14 -4.88
C SER A 82 2.17 -4.91 -6.08
N VAL A 83 2.83 -4.19 -6.99
CA VAL A 83 3.64 -4.80 -8.04
C VAL A 83 4.78 -5.51 -7.34
N ASP A 84 4.83 -6.84 -7.47
CA ASP A 84 5.96 -7.64 -7.02
C ASP A 84 7.23 -7.00 -7.59
N GLU A 85 8.15 -6.54 -6.73
CA GLU A 85 9.49 -6.16 -7.16
C GLU A 85 10.17 -7.47 -7.57
N SER A 86 9.80 -7.97 -8.75
CA SER A 86 10.40 -9.12 -9.41
C SER A 86 11.89 -8.99 -9.20
N HIS A 87 12.46 -9.93 -8.44
CA HIS A 87 13.87 -9.97 -8.11
C HIS A 87 14.64 -9.64 -9.38
N ARG A 88 15.20 -8.41 -9.45
CA ARG A 88 16.06 -8.06 -10.58
C ARG A 88 17.23 -9.00 -10.44
N ASN A 89 17.37 -9.96 -11.33
CA ASN A 89 18.58 -10.75 -11.43
C ASN A 89 19.70 -9.76 -11.74
N TYR A 90 20.47 -9.41 -10.71
CA TYR A 90 21.61 -8.52 -10.86
C TYR A 90 22.77 -9.39 -11.34
N TYR A 91 23.05 -9.33 -12.64
CA TYR A 91 24.24 -9.95 -13.20
C TYR A 91 25.48 -9.15 -12.79
N SER A 92 26.53 -9.86 -12.37
CA SER A 92 27.83 -9.28 -12.09
C SER A 92 28.48 -8.74 -13.38
N GLU A 93 29.40 -7.79 -13.24
CA GLU A 93 30.16 -7.25 -14.38
C GLU A 93 30.93 -8.36 -15.12
N LEU A 94 31.36 -9.41 -14.43
CA LEU A 94 32.05 -10.55 -15.02
C LEU A 94 31.13 -11.40 -15.89
N GLU A 95 29.92 -11.70 -15.42
CA GLU A 95 28.91 -12.46 -16.18
C GLU A 95 28.48 -11.70 -17.44
N ILE A 96 28.30 -10.38 -17.32
CA ILE A 96 28.00 -9.51 -18.45
C ILE A 96 29.17 -9.51 -19.46
N ALA A 97 30.41 -9.39 -18.98
CA ALA A 97 31.59 -9.38 -19.84
C ALA A 97 31.77 -10.72 -20.59
N GLN A 98 31.52 -11.85 -19.92
CA GLN A 98 31.55 -13.17 -20.53
C GLN A 98 30.49 -13.30 -21.64
N ALA A 99 29.24 -12.94 -21.36
CA ALA A 99 28.16 -12.97 -22.35
C ALA A 99 28.46 -12.10 -23.59
N LEU A 100 29.09 -10.93 -23.40
CA LEU A 100 29.48 -10.05 -24.49
C LEU A 100 30.72 -10.53 -25.26
N SER A 101 31.59 -11.33 -24.64
CA SER A 101 32.79 -11.85 -25.29
C SER A 101 32.49 -12.86 -26.40
N GLU A 102 31.36 -13.58 -26.31
CA GLU A 102 30.94 -14.57 -27.30
C GLU A 102 30.29 -13.98 -28.56
N LEU A 103 29.98 -12.69 -28.52
CA LEU A 103 29.46 -12.00 -29.70
C LEU A 103 30.58 -11.85 -30.74
N SER A 104 30.26 -12.16 -32.00
CA SER A 104 31.16 -11.81 -33.11
C SER A 104 31.32 -10.29 -33.24
N GLU A 105 32.36 -9.83 -33.94
CA GLU A 105 32.58 -8.39 -34.15
C GLU A 105 31.38 -7.69 -34.80
N PHE A 106 30.70 -8.37 -35.72
CA PHE A 106 29.45 -7.87 -36.30
C PHE A 106 28.32 -7.80 -35.27
N GLU A 107 28.17 -8.83 -34.43
CA GLU A 107 27.15 -8.84 -33.36
C GLU A 107 27.43 -7.79 -32.28
N LYS A 108 28.69 -7.51 -31.94
CA LYS A 108 29.07 -6.41 -31.03
C LYS A 108 28.71 -5.05 -31.62
N ALA A 109 28.97 -4.84 -32.92
CA ALA A 109 28.59 -3.61 -33.61
C ALA A 109 27.06 -3.43 -33.65
N VAL A 110 26.32 -4.49 -33.98
CA VAL A 110 24.85 -4.50 -33.91
C VAL A 110 24.38 -4.25 -32.48
N PHE A 111 25.01 -4.87 -31.48
CA PHE A 111 24.64 -4.71 -30.08
C PHE A 111 24.76 -3.25 -29.62
N ARG A 112 25.90 -2.61 -29.95
CA ARG A 112 26.15 -1.20 -29.65
C ARG A 112 25.11 -0.28 -30.28
N VAL A 113 24.82 -0.45 -31.57
CA VAL A 113 23.91 0.46 -32.29
C VAL A 113 22.45 0.22 -31.90
N ARG A 114 22.04 -1.05 -31.73
CA ARG A 114 20.64 -1.41 -31.44
C ARG A 114 20.26 -1.25 -29.97
N PHE A 115 21.12 -1.70 -29.04
CA PHE A 115 20.77 -1.77 -27.61
C PHE A 115 21.36 -0.62 -26.80
N LEU A 116 22.64 -0.25 -27.02
CA LEU A 116 23.26 0.85 -26.28
C LEU A 116 22.80 2.23 -26.80
N LEU A 117 22.82 2.41 -28.12
CA LEU A 117 22.39 3.66 -28.77
C LEU A 117 20.88 3.72 -29.09
N LYS A 118 20.14 2.65 -28.79
CA LYS A 118 18.68 2.53 -28.93
C LYS A 118 18.12 2.87 -30.34
N ARG A 119 18.89 2.63 -31.40
CA ARG A 119 18.43 2.87 -32.78
C ARG A 119 17.48 1.79 -33.27
N THR A 120 16.62 2.12 -34.23
CA THR A 120 15.72 1.16 -34.88
C THR A 120 16.48 0.17 -35.77
N PRO A 121 15.93 -1.02 -36.11
CA PRO A 121 16.60 -1.97 -37.00
C PRO A 121 16.94 -1.37 -38.38
N ALA A 122 16.09 -0.49 -38.90
CA ALA A 122 16.30 0.20 -40.17
C ALA A 122 17.45 1.24 -40.08
N GLU A 123 17.54 1.98 -38.98
CA GLU A 123 18.66 2.92 -38.74
C GLU A 123 19.97 2.19 -38.48
N SER A 124 19.94 1.06 -37.77
CA SER A 124 21.11 0.20 -37.56
C SER A 124 21.62 -0.37 -38.88
N ALA A 125 20.72 -0.82 -39.76
CA ALA A 125 21.06 -1.33 -41.09
C ALA A 125 21.76 -0.25 -41.94
N LYS A 126 21.22 0.98 -41.93
CA LYS A 126 21.85 2.14 -42.60
C LYS A 126 23.22 2.49 -42.01
N SER A 127 23.35 2.44 -40.68
CA SER A 127 24.60 2.81 -39.99
C SER A 127 25.72 1.78 -40.13
N LEU A 128 25.37 0.51 -40.37
CA LEU A 128 26.30 -0.60 -40.52
C LEU A 128 26.44 -1.07 -41.97
N ASP A 129 25.87 -0.31 -42.91
CA ASP A 129 25.83 -0.60 -44.35
C ASP A 129 25.49 -2.08 -44.66
N CYS A 130 24.39 -2.55 -44.10
CA CYS A 130 23.95 -3.94 -44.25
C CYS A 130 22.43 -4.05 -44.46
N GLN A 131 21.96 -5.23 -44.85
CA GLN A 131 20.54 -5.46 -45.04
C GLN A 131 19.81 -5.52 -43.70
N ILE A 132 18.58 -4.99 -43.66
CA ILE A 132 17.71 -5.02 -42.47
C ILE A 132 17.52 -6.47 -41.96
N LYS A 133 17.43 -7.45 -42.87
CA LYS A 133 17.35 -8.88 -42.50
C LYS A 133 18.57 -9.37 -41.72
N GLN A 134 19.77 -8.88 -42.04
CA GLN A 134 21.00 -9.24 -41.33
C GLN A 134 20.99 -8.69 -39.90
N ILE A 135 20.40 -7.50 -39.67
CA ILE A 135 20.19 -6.95 -38.33
C ILE A 135 19.23 -7.81 -37.51
N TYR A 136 18.10 -8.23 -38.06
CA TYR A 136 17.16 -9.12 -37.36
C TYR A 136 17.83 -10.44 -36.97
N ASN A 137 18.50 -11.09 -37.91
CA ASN A 137 19.22 -12.33 -37.65
C ASN A 137 20.32 -12.16 -36.59
N ALA A 138 21.02 -11.03 -36.58
CA ALA A 138 22.02 -10.73 -35.57
C ALA A 138 21.39 -10.50 -34.18
N VAL A 139 20.26 -9.80 -34.09
CA VAL A 139 19.53 -9.60 -32.84
C VAL A 139 19.06 -10.94 -32.24
N ASP A 140 18.59 -11.86 -33.08
CA ASP A 140 18.16 -13.18 -32.60
C ASP A 140 19.34 -14.00 -32.07
N ARG A 141 20.48 -13.99 -32.76
CA ARG A 141 21.71 -14.65 -32.28
C ARG A 141 22.26 -14.02 -30.99
N ILE A 142 22.24 -12.68 -30.90
CA ILE A 142 22.66 -11.96 -29.68
C ILE A 142 21.80 -12.40 -28.49
N ARG A 143 20.47 -12.43 -28.65
CA ARG A 143 19.56 -12.88 -27.59
C ARG A 143 19.81 -14.32 -27.17
N ALA A 144 20.00 -15.22 -28.13
CA ALA A 144 20.30 -16.63 -27.84
C ALA A 144 21.61 -16.78 -27.05
N LYS A 145 22.67 -16.07 -27.46
CA LYS A 145 23.97 -16.09 -26.76
C LYS A 145 23.86 -15.52 -25.35
N ILE A 146 23.28 -14.32 -25.19
CA ILE A 146 23.12 -13.69 -23.87
C ILE A 146 22.30 -14.59 -22.93
N LYS A 147 21.25 -15.24 -23.46
CA LYS A 147 20.41 -16.17 -22.69
C LYS A 147 21.19 -17.38 -22.17
N MET A 148 22.15 -17.92 -22.92
CA MET A 148 22.95 -19.07 -22.46
C MET A 148 23.90 -18.74 -21.30
N HIS A 149 24.25 -17.47 -21.10
CA HIS A 149 25.20 -17.05 -20.06
C HIS A 149 24.54 -16.39 -18.85
N LEU A 150 23.31 -15.88 -19.01
CA LEU A 150 22.62 -15.07 -18.01
C LEU A 150 21.29 -15.70 -17.53
N GLU A 151 20.93 -16.91 -17.97
CA GLU A 151 19.84 -17.72 -17.38
C GLU A 151 20.40 -19.05 -16.86
#